data_AF-A0A431VKX2-F1
#
_entry.id   AF-A0A431VKX2-F1
#
_cell.length_a   1.000
_cell.length_b   1.000
_cell.length_c   1.000
_cell.angle_alpha   90.00
_cell.angle_beta   90.00
_cell.angle_gamma   90.00
#
_symmetry.space_group_name_H-M   'P 1'
#
loop_
_entity.id
_entity.type
_entity.pdbx_description
1 polymer ?
#
loop_
_entity_poly.entity_id
_entity_poly.type
_entity_poly.pdbx_seq_one_letter_code
_entity_poly.pdbx_strand_id
1 'polypeptide(L)' 'MIDRLPSLGVEDLRTLAINAENLALTGTPEKRALAHALLPAIHLEVSGRLNSGFGALSPKEEAGRTSRLV' A
#
# COMPACT_ATOMS: atom_id res chain seq x y z
N MET A 1 -9.52 9.57 1.67
CA MET A 1 -8.49 8.82 0.90
C MET A 1 -7.78 7.79 1.78
N ILE A 2 -7.47 8.10 3.04
CA ILE A 2 -6.89 7.16 4.01
C ILE A 2 -7.75 5.90 4.21
N ASP A 3 -9.09 6.02 4.10
CA ASP A 3 -10.03 4.89 4.28
C ASP A 3 -9.86 3.75 3.27
N ARG A 4 -9.13 3.96 2.17
CA ARG A 4 -8.91 2.94 1.14
C ARG A 4 -7.54 2.27 1.23
N LEU A 5 -6.64 2.75 2.08
CA LEU A 5 -5.34 2.12 2.32
C LEU A 5 -5.46 0.63 2.74
N PRO A 6 -6.44 0.22 3.58
CA PRO A 6 -6.58 -1.17 3.99
C PRO A 6 -6.94 -2.14 2.85
N SER A 7 -7.43 -1.64 1.71
CA SER A 7 -7.86 -2.46 0.58
C SER A 7 -6.81 -2.59 -0.54
N LEU A 8 -5.71 -1.84 -0.47
CA LEU A 8 -4.64 -1.87 -1.47
C LEU A 8 -3.77 -3.12 -1.31
N GLY A 9 -3.19 -3.63 -2.40
CA GLY A 9 -2.15 -4.66 -2.30
C GLY A 9 -0.87 -4.12 -1.63
N VAL A 10 0.01 -5.01 -1.15
CA VAL A 10 1.29 -4.58 -0.55
C VAL A 10 2.17 -3.83 -1.57
N GLU A 11 2.16 -4.25 -2.84
CA GLU A 11 2.88 -3.57 -3.92
C GLU A 11 2.27 -2.20 -4.27
N ASP A 12 0.94 -2.09 -4.27
CA ASP A 12 0.24 -0.81 -4.49
C ASP A 12 0.52 0.18 -3.36
N LEU A 13 0.57 -0.31 -2.10
CA LEU A 13 0.92 0.51 -0.94
C LEU A 13 2.37 1.00 -0.99
N ARG A 14 3.31 0.16 -1.44
CA ARG A 14 4.70 0.56 -1.67
C ARG A 14 4.80 1.62 -2.77
N THR A 15 4.10 1.41 -3.87
CA THR A 15 4.04 2.39 -4.98
C THR A 15 3.46 3.72 -4.51
N LEU A 16 2.41 3.67 -3.69
CA LEU A 16 1.79 4.86 -3.11
C LEU A 16 2.74 5.60 -2.16
N ALA A 17 3.51 4.89 -1.34
CA ALA A 17 4.52 5.48 -0.47
C ALA A 17 5.59 6.23 -1.27
N ILE A 18 6.16 5.58 -2.30
CA ILE A 18 7.18 6.20 -3.17
C ILE A 18 6.63 7.44 -3.88
N ASN A 19 5.40 7.37 -4.39
CA ASN A 19 4.76 8.52 -5.04
C ASN A 19 4.50 9.67 -4.06
N ALA A 20 4.09 9.37 -2.83
CA ALA A 20 3.89 10.38 -1.79
C ALA A 20 5.22 11.02 -1.35
N GLU A 21 6.30 10.24 -1.24
CA GLU A 21 7.65 10.76 -0.95
C GLU A 21 8.15 11.67 -2.07
N ASN A 22 8.03 11.24 -3.33
CA ASN A 22 8.36 12.07 -4.48
C ASN A 22 7.54 13.35 -4.52
N LEU A 23 6.26 13.30 -4.14
CA LEU A 23 5.39 14.46 -4.07
C LEU A 23 5.78 15.43 -2.95
N ALA A 24 6.24 14.92 -1.81
CA ALA A 24 6.78 15.71 -0.70
C ALA A 24 8.08 16.43 -1.07
N LEU A 25 8.91 15.82 -1.93
CA LEU A 25 10.18 16.40 -2.37
C LEU A 25 10.04 17.39 -3.52
N THR A 26 9.23 17.04 -4.53
CA THR A 26 9.20 17.74 -5.84
C THR A 26 7.90 18.51 -6.11
N GLY A 27 6.88 18.33 -5.27
CA GLY A 27 5.56 18.92 -5.48
C GLY A 27 5.49 20.44 -5.25
N THR A 28 4.35 21.02 -5.64
CA THR A 28 3.99 22.40 -5.22
C THR A 28 3.84 22.47 -3.70
N PRO A 29 3.98 23.65 -3.06
CA PRO A 29 3.89 23.77 -1.60
C PRO A 29 2.63 23.12 -0.99
N GLU A 30 1.48 23.27 -1.63
CA GLU A 30 0.22 22.66 -1.20
C GLU A 30 0.25 21.13 -1.30
N LYS A 31 0.82 20.59 -2.39
CA LYS A 31 0.97 19.14 -2.58
C LYS A 31 1.99 18.54 -1.61
N ARG A 32 3.04 19.30 -1.27
CA ARG A 32 4.03 18.91 -0.26
C ARG A 32 3.40 18.84 1.12
N ALA A 33 2.63 19.84 1.52
CA ALA A 33 1.91 19.85 2.80
C ALA A 33 0.95 18.64 2.91
N LEU A 34 0.22 18.35 1.83
CA LEU A 34 -0.66 17.19 1.76
C LEU A 34 0.10 15.86 1.82
N ALA A 35 1.23 15.74 1.12
CA ALA A 35 2.08 14.55 1.18
C ALA A 35 2.65 14.33 2.59
N HIS A 36 3.17 15.38 3.24
CA HIS A 36 3.66 15.30 4.61
C HIS A 36 2.58 14.91 5.62
N ALA A 37 1.32 15.31 5.40
CA ALA A 37 0.20 14.90 6.25
C ALA A 37 -0.17 13.42 6.07
N LEU A 38 0.00 12.85 4.87
CA LEU A 38 -0.41 11.48 4.53
C LEU A 38 0.70 10.43 4.73
N LEU A 39 1.97 10.82 4.60
CA LEU A 39 3.13 9.92 4.70
C LEU A 39 3.14 9.08 5.99
N PRO A 40 2.87 9.63 7.19
CA PRO A 40 2.87 8.83 8.42
C PRO A 40 1.86 7.68 8.40
N ALA A 41 0.67 7.91 7.86
CA ALA A 41 -0.37 6.88 7.77
C ALA A 41 -0.01 5.80 6.73
N ILE A 42 0.60 6.20 5.61
CA ILE A 42 1.06 5.27 4.57
C ILE A 42 2.21 4.41 5.10
N HIS A 43 3.19 5.00 5.77
CA HIS A 43 4.31 4.26 6.38
C HIS A 43 3.82 3.30 7.46
N LEU A 44 2.89 3.73 8.33
CA LEU A 44 2.30 2.86 9.35
C LEU A 44 1.65 1.61 8.72
N GLU A 45 0.87 1.78 7.66
CA GLU A 45 0.21 0.67 6.96
C GLU A 45 1.22 -0.24 6.23
N VAL A 46 2.21 0.34 5.53
CA VAL A 46 3.28 -0.42 4.86
C VAL A 46 4.07 -1.24 5.88
N SER A 47 4.51 -0.62 6.97
CA SER A 47 5.23 -1.29 8.05
C SER A 47 4.34 -2.33 8.74
N GLY A 48 3.07 -2.03 8.98
CA GLY A 48 2.11 -2.97 9.55
C GLY A 48 1.97 -4.23 8.70
N ARG A 49 1.91 -4.11 7.37
CA ARG A 49 1.81 -5.26 6.46
C ARG A 49 3.10 -6.02 6.28
N LEU A 50 4.24 -5.33 6.17
CA LEU A 50 5.54 -5.98 6.09
C LEU A 50 5.85 -6.74 7.38
N ASN A 51 5.45 -6.21 8.53
CA ASN A 51 5.61 -6.86 9.83
C ASN A 51 4.56 -7.97 10.06
N SER A 52 3.39 -7.87 9.45
CA SER A 52 2.37 -8.95 9.42
C SER A 52 2.69 -10.04 8.39
N GLY A 53 3.73 -9.84 7.58
CA GLY A 53 4.22 -10.73 6.53
C GLY A 53 4.91 -12.02 7.00
N PHE A 54 4.74 -12.40 8.28
CA PHE A 54 5.02 -13.75 8.76
C PHE A 54 3.76 -14.58 9.04
N GLY A 55 2.55 -14.12 8.67
CA GLY A 55 1.35 -14.92 8.95
C GLY A 55 0.03 -14.57 8.26
N ALA A 56 -0.05 -13.52 7.44
CA ALA A 56 -1.30 -13.20 6.75
C ALA A 56 -1.22 -13.52 5.25
N LEU A 57 -1.31 -14.81 4.93
CA LEU A 57 -1.82 -15.25 3.62
C LEU A 57 -3.16 -14.55 3.39
N SER A 58 -3.19 -13.55 2.51
CA SER A 58 -4.45 -13.03 2.01
C SER A 58 -5.02 -14.08 1.05
N PRO A 59 -6.23 -14.64 1.28
CA PRO A 59 -6.75 -15.79 0.55
C PRO A 59 -7.31 -15.42 -0.83
N LYS A 60 -6.56 -14.65 -1.63
CA LYS A 60 -6.98 -14.24 -2.98
C LYS A 60 -6.13 -14.76 -4.13
N GLU A 61 -5.08 -15.54 -3.87
CA GLU A 61 -4.34 -16.24 -4.94
C GLU A 61 -4.61 -17.76 -5.02
N GLU A 62 -5.38 -18.33 -4.09
CA GLU A 62 -5.75 -19.76 -4.08
C GLU A 62 -7.15 -20.01 -4.70
N ALA A 63 -7.51 -19.33 -5.80
CA ALA A 63 -8.80 -19.55 -6.47
C ALA A 63 -8.69 -19.58 -8.00
N GLY A 64 -7.53 -19.99 -8.53
CA GLY A 64 -7.28 -20.00 -9.97
C GLY A 64 -6.49 -21.18 -10.53
N ARG A 65 -6.12 -22.19 -9.73
CA ARG A 65 -5.37 -23.37 -10.22
C ARG A 65 -6.03 -24.72 -9.94
N THR A 66 -7.34 -24.73 -9.72
CA THR A 66 -8.12 -25.98 -9.66
C THR A 66 -9.19 -25.95 -10.75
N SER A 67 -8.80 -26.18 -12.00
CA SER A 67 -9.68 -26.73 -13.03
C SER A 67 -8.87 -27.02 -14.28
N ARG A 68 -8.48 -28.30 -14.44
CA ARG A 68 -8.92 -29.17 -15.55
C ARG A 68 -8.04 -30.43 -15.60
N LEU A 69 -8.38 -31.40 -14.75
CA LEU A 69 -8.13 -32.80 -15.02
C LEU A 69 -9.49 -33.40 -15.40
N VAL A 70 -9.78 -33.42 -16.69
CA VAL A 70 -10.68 -34.36 -17.37
C VAL A 70 -10.05 -34.69 -18.70
#